data_AF-A0A8J4Q7Z6-F1
#
_entry.id   AF-A0A8J4Q7Z6-F1
#
_cell.length_a   1.000
_cell.length_b   1.000
_cell.length_c   1.000
_cell.angle_alpha   90.00
_cell.angle_beta   90.00
_cell.angle_gamma   90.00
#
_symmetry.space_group_name_H-M   'P 1'
#
loop_
_entity.id
_entity.type
_entity.pdbx_description
1 polymer ?
#
loop_
_entity_poly.entity_id
_entity_poly.type
_entity_poly.pdbx_seq_one_letter_code
_entity_poly.pdbx_strand_id
1 'polypeptide(L)'
;MESCTTSSLRSFCVAVKPPVVLSTSVGVFSSPHSCWWRRRKGASFHVSAISYKKFIGFALNEAKRQTHLVPSPLQEQFNSMISVDGKAELQMLSFQAPKIRLLRSMSIETEVMQVLDFAVFPEPEFDVPIFCANCFSTSSTNIVVLDLNPLHDVIGRRDYKDRYYKSLMPLGLKYVEISCSFCPGEESSQASP
;
A
#
# COMPACT_ATOMS: atom_id res chain seq x y z
N MET A 1 33.73 10.50 -23.88
CA MET A 1 32.84 11.54 -23.34
C MET A 1 31.47 11.29 -23.92
N GLU A 2 30.77 10.28 -23.41
CA GLU A 2 29.78 10.41 -22.30
C GLU A 2 28.60 11.29 -22.75
N SER A 3 27.41 10.74 -22.89
CA SER A 3 26.55 10.54 -21.72
C SER A 3 25.58 9.38 -21.90
N CYS A 4 25.75 8.33 -21.08
CA CYS A 4 24.74 7.33 -20.80
C CYS A 4 23.82 7.86 -19.70
N THR A 5 22.57 8.15 -20.03
CA THR A 5 21.51 8.39 -19.03
C THR A 5 20.95 7.05 -18.57
N THR A 6 21.58 6.47 -17.54
CA THR A 6 21.08 5.31 -16.81
C THR A 6 19.88 5.71 -15.94
N SER A 7 18.67 5.34 -16.35
CA SER A 7 17.47 5.40 -15.52
C SER A 7 17.42 4.19 -14.59
N SER A 8 17.82 4.42 -13.34
CA SER A 8 17.71 3.47 -12.23
C SER A 8 16.24 3.37 -11.81
N LEU A 9 15.64 2.19 -11.93
CA LEU A 9 14.33 1.86 -11.35
C LEU A 9 14.51 1.80 -9.83
N ARG A 10 14.15 2.88 -9.14
CA ARG A 10 14.14 2.92 -7.68
C ARG A 10 12.82 2.33 -7.17
N SER A 11 12.91 1.40 -6.23
CA SER A 11 11.79 1.01 -5.37
C SER A 11 11.12 2.26 -4.82
N PHE A 12 9.82 2.44 -5.09
CA PHE A 12 9.09 3.63 -4.67
C PHE A 12 8.52 3.43 -3.27
N CYS A 13 9.10 4.13 -2.29
CA CYS A 13 8.48 4.35 -0.99
C CYS A 13 7.82 5.73 -1.02
N VAL A 14 6.49 5.78 -1.07
CA VAL A 14 5.76 7.06 -1.06
C VAL A 14 5.07 7.24 0.29
N ALA A 15 5.39 8.34 0.96
CA ALA A 15 4.65 8.82 2.13
C ALA A 15 3.55 9.79 1.64
N VAL A 16 2.30 9.34 1.60
CA VAL A 16 1.14 10.15 1.20
C VAL A 16 0.42 10.66 2.46
N LYS A 17 0.38 11.98 2.64
CA LYS A 17 -0.45 12.64 3.65
C LYS A 17 -1.91 12.65 3.15
N PRO A 18 -2.90 12.16 3.92
CA PRO A 18 -4.28 12.16 3.46
C PRO A 18 -4.83 13.60 3.38
N PRO A 19 -5.77 13.89 2.47
CA PRO A 19 -6.44 15.19 2.45
C PRO A 19 -7.27 15.34 3.72
N VAL A 20 -7.13 16.48 4.39
CA VAL A 20 -7.95 16.85 5.55
C VAL A 20 -9.38 17.09 5.04
N VAL A 21 -10.24 16.09 5.11
CA VAL A 21 -11.67 16.27 4.85
C VAL A 21 -12.28 16.94 6.07
N LEU A 22 -12.45 18.26 6.03
CA LEU A 22 -13.37 18.94 6.95
C LEU A 22 -14.78 18.44 6.64
N SER A 23 -15.34 17.60 7.52
CA SER A 23 -16.76 17.31 7.52
C SER A 23 -17.50 18.56 7.96
N THR A 24 -17.98 19.36 7.01
CA THR A 24 -18.85 20.50 7.28
C THR A 24 -20.26 19.97 7.52
N SER A 25 -20.59 19.64 8.77
CA SER A 25 -21.98 19.44 9.16
C SER A 25 -22.66 20.82 9.23
N VAL A 26 -23.45 21.16 8.21
CA VAL A 26 -24.36 22.30 8.22
C VAL A 26 -25.50 21.97 9.19
N GLY A 27 -25.36 22.43 10.43
CA GLY A 27 -26.45 22.46 11.41
C GLY A 27 -27.04 23.86 11.46
N VAL A 28 -28.18 24.06 10.80
CA VAL A 28 -29.05 25.22 11.01
C VAL A 28 -29.79 24.99 12.32
N PHE A 29 -29.60 25.82 13.36
CA PHE A 29 -30.64 26.20 14.35
C PHE A 29 -30.19 27.41 15.21
N SER A 30 -31.00 28.47 15.10
CA SER A 30 -31.38 29.63 15.93
C SER A 30 -30.62 30.04 17.23
N SER A 31 -30.20 31.32 17.23
CA SER A 31 -30.18 32.37 18.29
C SER A 31 -29.41 32.22 19.63
N PRO A 32 -28.99 33.35 20.26
CA PRO A 32 -27.80 33.43 21.12
C PRO A 32 -28.12 33.31 22.62
N HIS A 33 -27.07 33.13 23.42
CA HIS A 33 -26.86 33.52 24.83
C HIS A 33 -26.19 32.42 25.66
N SER A 34 -25.32 32.88 26.56
CA SER A 34 -24.52 32.18 27.58
C SER A 34 -23.18 31.58 27.15
N CYS A 35 -22.13 32.20 27.70
CA CYS A 35 -20.83 31.62 28.00
C CYS A 35 -20.99 30.19 28.54
N TRP A 36 -20.05 29.29 28.27
CA TRP A 36 -19.53 28.29 29.21
C TRP A 36 -18.41 27.48 28.54
N TRP A 37 -17.24 27.51 29.17
CA TRP A 37 -16.08 26.63 29.05
C TRP A 37 -16.37 25.28 28.38
N ARG A 38 -16.01 25.12 27.10
CA ARG A 38 -15.94 23.80 26.46
C ARG A 38 -14.50 23.35 26.36
N ARG A 39 -14.21 22.31 27.17
CA ARG A 39 -13.14 21.33 26.99
C ARG A 39 -12.85 21.14 25.50
N ARG A 40 -11.59 21.32 25.11
CA ARG A 40 -11.05 20.80 23.85
C ARG A 40 -11.26 19.28 23.88
N LYS A 41 -12.34 18.78 23.26
CA LYS A 41 -12.46 17.37 22.92
C LYS A 41 -11.32 17.08 21.95
N GLY A 42 -10.39 16.22 22.36
CA GLY A 42 -9.35 15.71 21.48
C GLY A 42 -10.02 15.17 20.22
N ALA A 43 -9.56 15.64 19.06
CA ALA A 43 -10.00 15.09 17.79
C ALA A 43 -9.65 13.59 17.79
N SER A 44 -10.67 12.74 17.77
CA SER A 44 -10.48 11.31 17.56
C SER A 44 -10.08 11.12 16.11
N PHE A 45 -8.78 10.92 15.89
CA PHE A 45 -8.24 10.66 14.57
C PHE A 45 -8.58 9.21 14.19
N HIS A 46 -9.72 9.01 13.54
CA HIS A 46 -10.10 7.71 12.98
C HIS A 46 -9.18 7.41 11.80
N VAL A 47 -8.54 6.23 11.78
CA VAL A 47 -7.81 5.75 10.60
C VAL A 47 -8.77 5.68 9.42
N SER A 48 -8.28 6.03 8.24
CA SER A 48 -9.06 6.17 7.01
C SER A 48 -10.16 5.10 6.82
N ALA A 49 -11.29 5.47 6.21
CA ALA A 49 -12.42 4.59 5.85
C ALA A 49 -12.09 3.42 4.89
N ILE A 50 -10.80 3.19 4.63
CA ILE A 50 -10.26 2.16 3.75
C ILE A 50 -10.01 0.92 4.63
N SER A 51 -10.22 -0.27 4.10
CA SER A 51 -9.84 -1.52 4.77
C SER A 51 -9.11 -2.39 3.77
N TYR A 52 -7.87 -2.74 4.09
CA TYR A 52 -7.04 -3.58 3.22
C TYR A 52 -7.59 -4.98 3.02
N LYS A 53 -8.50 -5.45 3.89
CA LYS A 53 -9.25 -6.69 3.68
C LYS A 53 -10.05 -6.67 2.37
N LYS A 54 -10.57 -5.52 1.95
CA LYS A 54 -11.24 -5.36 0.64
C LYS A 54 -10.26 -5.57 -0.52
N PHE A 55 -9.04 -5.03 -0.40
CA PHE A 55 -7.98 -5.25 -1.40
C PHE A 55 -7.59 -6.72 -1.47
N ILE A 56 -7.37 -7.37 -0.32
CA ILE A 56 -7.08 -8.81 -0.25
C ILE A 56 -8.19 -9.62 -0.92
N GLY A 57 -9.46 -9.34 -0.59
CA GLY A 57 -10.61 -10.02 -1.19
C GLY A 57 -10.66 -9.85 -2.72
N PHE A 58 -10.42 -8.63 -3.22
CA PHE A 58 -10.32 -8.36 -4.65
C PHE A 58 -9.20 -9.17 -5.31
N ALA A 59 -7.97 -9.10 -4.76
CA ALA A 59 -6.81 -9.78 -5.31
C ALA A 59 -6.98 -11.31 -5.33
N LEU A 60 -7.54 -11.89 -4.27
CA LEU A 60 -7.84 -13.32 -4.22
C LEU A 60 -8.92 -13.73 -5.23
N ASN A 61 -9.95 -12.90 -5.43
CA ASN A 61 -10.98 -13.18 -6.41
C ASN A 61 -10.44 -13.12 -7.85
N GLU A 62 -9.60 -12.14 -8.16
CA GLU A 62 -8.93 -12.05 -9.45
C GLU A 62 -7.97 -13.22 -9.67
N ALA A 63 -7.20 -13.62 -8.65
CA ALA A 63 -6.34 -14.79 -8.72
C ALA A 63 -7.14 -16.08 -8.97
N LYS A 64 -8.28 -16.28 -8.28
CA LYS A 64 -9.17 -17.44 -8.47
C LYS A 64 -9.78 -17.54 -9.87
N ARG A 65 -9.93 -16.41 -10.56
CA ARG A 65 -10.40 -16.38 -11.96
C ARG A 65 -9.34 -16.87 -12.93
N GLN A 66 -8.07 -16.65 -12.61
CA GLN A 66 -6.93 -16.98 -13.47
C GLN A 66 -6.36 -18.37 -13.17
N THR A 67 -6.47 -18.84 -11.93
CA THR A 67 -5.88 -20.12 -11.48
C THR A 67 -6.60 -20.70 -10.27
N HIS A 68 -6.46 -22.00 -10.05
CA HIS A 68 -7.07 -22.69 -8.92
C HIS A 68 -6.20 -22.53 -7.66
N LEU A 69 -6.64 -21.69 -6.72
CA LEU A 69 -5.97 -21.49 -5.43
C LEU A 69 -6.32 -22.62 -4.45
N VAL A 70 -5.30 -23.23 -3.87
CA VAL A 70 -5.40 -24.24 -2.80
C VAL A 70 -4.80 -23.65 -1.52
N PRO A 71 -5.39 -23.84 -0.34
CA PRO A 71 -4.78 -23.41 0.92
C PRO A 71 -3.36 -23.99 1.07
N SER A 72 -2.41 -23.14 1.47
CA SER A 72 -1.04 -23.57 1.77
C SER A 72 -1.01 -24.31 3.12
N PRO A 73 -0.08 -25.25 3.35
CA PRO A 73 0.16 -25.83 4.68
C PRO A 73 0.42 -24.78 5.77
N LEU A 74 0.93 -23.61 5.37
CA LEU A 74 1.11 -22.47 6.29
C LEU A 74 -0.21 -21.94 6.84
N GLN A 75 -1.34 -22.15 6.17
CA GLN A 75 -2.64 -21.64 6.60
C GLN A 75 -3.10 -22.26 7.93
N GLU A 76 -2.74 -23.53 8.16
CA GLU A 76 -3.08 -24.25 9.39
C GLU A 76 -2.26 -23.72 10.57
N GLN A 77 -1.00 -23.35 10.32
CA GLN A 77 -0.08 -22.85 11.34
C GLN A 77 -0.25 -21.35 11.59
N PHE A 78 -0.60 -20.59 10.56
CA PHE A 78 -0.60 -19.14 10.54
C PHE A 78 -1.90 -18.63 9.93
N ASN A 79 -2.93 -18.44 10.78
CA ASN A 79 -4.25 -17.92 10.37
C ASN A 79 -4.58 -16.56 11.01
N SER A 80 -4.44 -16.46 12.32
CA SER A 80 -4.71 -15.26 13.10
C SER A 80 -3.84 -15.28 14.36
N MET A 81 -3.36 -14.11 14.77
CA MET A 81 -2.66 -13.90 16.02
C MET A 81 -3.18 -12.64 16.68
N ILE A 82 -3.46 -12.71 17.97
CA ILE A 82 -3.83 -11.55 18.77
C ILE A 82 -2.56 -11.01 19.44
N SER A 83 -2.40 -9.69 19.45
CA SER A 83 -1.30 -9.04 20.15
C SER A 83 -1.32 -9.33 21.66
N VAL A 84 -0.17 -9.24 22.31
CA VAL A 84 -0.04 -9.50 23.76
C VAL A 84 -0.94 -8.59 24.60
N ASP A 85 -1.18 -7.36 24.14
CA ASP A 85 -2.07 -6.39 24.78
C ASP A 85 -3.55 -6.53 24.39
N GLY A 86 -3.88 -7.47 23.49
CA GLY A 86 -5.24 -7.74 23.03
C GLY A 86 -5.85 -6.68 22.12
N LYS A 87 -5.08 -5.67 21.69
CA LYS A 87 -5.60 -4.50 20.94
C LYS A 87 -5.51 -4.61 19.43
N ALA A 88 -4.77 -5.59 18.92
CA ALA A 88 -4.59 -5.81 17.50
C ALA A 88 -4.77 -7.29 17.15
N GLU A 89 -5.45 -7.54 16.05
CA GLU A 89 -5.51 -8.84 15.41
C GLU A 89 -4.69 -8.78 14.13
N LEU A 90 -3.74 -9.71 14.01
CA LEU A 90 -2.98 -9.99 12.81
C LEU A 90 -3.63 -11.17 12.10
N GLN A 91 -4.19 -10.96 10.92
CA GLN A 91 -4.82 -12.00 10.10
C GLN A 91 -3.90 -12.37 8.94
N MET A 92 -3.74 -13.67 8.70
CA MET A 92 -2.90 -14.23 7.65
C MET A 92 -3.68 -15.19 6.77
N LEU A 93 -3.51 -15.03 5.46
CA LEU A 93 -3.98 -15.98 4.46
C LEU A 93 -2.81 -16.45 3.61
N SER A 94 -2.81 -17.73 3.25
CA SER A 94 -1.77 -18.34 2.44
C SER A 94 -2.33 -19.42 1.52
N PHE A 95 -1.92 -19.35 0.26
CA PHE A 95 -2.39 -20.22 -0.82
C PHE A 95 -1.23 -20.64 -1.72
N GLN A 96 -1.44 -21.72 -2.44
CA GLN A 96 -0.61 -22.23 -3.53
C GLN A 96 -1.48 -22.34 -4.79
N ALA A 97 -0.85 -22.32 -5.96
CA ALA A 97 -1.53 -22.53 -7.24
C ALA A 97 -0.55 -23.04 -8.28
N PRO A 98 -1.01 -23.55 -9.44
CA PRO A 98 -0.14 -23.77 -10.58
C PRO A 98 0.71 -22.51 -10.87
N LYS A 99 2.04 -22.68 -10.91
CA LYS A 99 3.06 -21.63 -11.10
C LYS A 99 3.27 -20.66 -9.94
N ILE A 100 2.50 -20.78 -8.85
CA ILE A 100 2.58 -19.92 -7.66
C ILE A 100 2.91 -20.81 -6.47
N ARG A 101 4.17 -20.74 -6.03
CA ARG A 101 4.66 -21.46 -4.85
C ARG A 101 4.00 -20.97 -3.56
N LEU A 102 3.79 -19.66 -3.46
CA LEU A 102 3.14 -19.06 -2.30
C LEU A 102 2.50 -17.72 -2.64
N LEU A 103 1.19 -17.61 -2.50
CA LEU A 103 0.48 -16.35 -2.36
C LEU A 103 0.18 -16.16 -0.88
N ARG A 104 0.64 -15.06 -0.27
CA ARG A 104 0.34 -14.76 1.13
C ARG A 104 -0.15 -13.34 1.32
N SER A 105 -1.02 -13.16 2.29
CA SER A 105 -1.42 -11.86 2.80
C SER A 105 -1.33 -11.84 4.32
N MET A 106 -0.82 -10.76 4.87
CA MET A 106 -0.88 -10.43 6.29
C MET A 106 -1.56 -9.07 6.41
N SER A 107 -2.53 -8.95 7.30
CA SER A 107 -3.22 -7.70 7.58
C SER A 107 -3.33 -7.47 9.08
N ILE A 108 -3.11 -6.23 9.50
CA ILE A 108 -3.34 -5.79 10.87
C ILE A 108 -4.32 -4.63 10.80
N GLU A 109 -5.37 -4.68 11.61
CA GLU A 109 -6.38 -3.64 11.68
C GLU A 109 -6.61 -3.25 13.13
N THR A 110 -6.40 -1.97 13.43
CA THR A 110 -6.61 -1.37 14.75
C THR A 110 -7.33 -0.04 14.57
N GLU A 111 -7.73 0.59 15.68
CA GLU A 111 -8.34 1.93 15.64
C GLU A 111 -7.40 3.02 15.10
N VAL A 112 -6.07 2.84 15.24
CA VAL A 112 -5.04 3.87 14.99
C VAL A 112 -4.11 3.54 13.83
N MET A 113 -4.12 2.30 13.35
CA MET A 113 -3.27 1.84 12.26
C MET A 113 -3.88 0.67 11.48
N GLN A 114 -3.58 0.63 10.18
CA GLN A 114 -3.78 -0.51 9.30
C GLN A 114 -2.47 -0.88 8.59
N VAL A 115 -2.21 -2.18 8.48
CA VAL A 115 -1.04 -2.72 7.78
C VAL A 115 -1.49 -3.79 6.79
N LEU A 116 -0.86 -3.78 5.62
CA LEU A 116 -0.96 -4.80 4.59
C LEU A 116 0.44 -5.25 4.18
N ASP A 117 0.65 -6.55 4.16
CA ASP A 117 1.75 -7.19 3.44
C ASP A 117 1.13 -8.28 2.56
N PHE A 118 1.15 -8.07 1.25
CA PHE A 118 0.64 -9.02 0.27
C PHE A 118 1.73 -9.34 -0.72
N ALA A 119 2.02 -10.63 -0.89
CA ALA A 119 3.08 -11.08 -1.79
C ALA A 119 2.68 -12.31 -2.58
N VAL A 120 3.14 -12.38 -3.83
CA VAL A 120 2.97 -13.55 -4.72
C VAL A 120 4.35 -14.02 -5.16
N PHE A 121 4.73 -15.20 -4.69
CA PHE A 121 5.98 -15.87 -5.01
C PHE A 121 5.73 -16.94 -6.08
N PRO A 122 6.34 -16.82 -7.27
CA PRO A 122 6.25 -17.84 -8.30
C PRO A 122 7.01 -19.11 -7.88
N GLU A 123 6.71 -20.20 -8.57
CA GLU A 123 7.54 -21.40 -8.54
C GLU A 123 8.91 -21.12 -9.18
N PRO A 124 10.02 -21.76 -8.71
CA PRO A 124 11.37 -21.47 -9.18
C PRO A 124 11.59 -21.64 -10.69
N GLU A 125 10.79 -22.48 -11.33
CA GLU A 125 10.86 -22.73 -12.79
C GLU A 125 10.31 -21.56 -13.61
N PHE A 126 9.63 -20.60 -12.97
CA PHE A 126 9.06 -19.42 -13.62
C PHE A 126 9.80 -18.16 -13.15
N ASP A 127 10.50 -17.52 -14.08
CA ASP A 127 11.27 -16.29 -13.87
C ASP A 127 10.40 -15.03 -13.76
N VAL A 128 9.18 -15.14 -13.24
CA VAL A 128 8.26 -13.99 -13.11
C VAL A 128 8.69 -13.11 -11.92
N PRO A 129 8.61 -11.76 -12.01
CA PRO A 129 8.85 -10.90 -10.86
C PRO A 129 7.96 -11.23 -9.65
N ILE A 130 8.46 -10.98 -8.44
CA ILE A 130 7.70 -11.15 -7.20
C ILE A 130 6.80 -9.93 -7.02
N PHE A 131 5.48 -10.15 -7.02
CA PHE A 131 4.53 -9.10 -6.67
C PHE A 131 4.57 -8.82 -5.17
N CYS A 132 4.72 -7.55 -4.80
CA CYS A 132 4.65 -7.08 -3.42
C CYS A 132 3.76 -5.85 -3.31
N ALA A 133 2.85 -5.87 -2.33
CA ALA A 133 2.12 -4.70 -1.88
C ALA A 133 2.28 -4.60 -0.36
N ASN A 134 3.06 -3.62 0.09
CA ASN A 134 3.31 -3.31 1.48
C ASN A 134 2.75 -1.93 1.78
N CYS A 135 1.71 -1.88 2.60
CA CYS A 135 1.06 -0.64 2.98
C CYS A 135 1.01 -0.51 4.49
N PHE A 136 1.32 0.68 4.98
CA PHE A 136 1.21 1.08 6.37
C PHE A 136 0.43 2.39 6.43
N SER A 137 -0.70 2.38 7.09
CA SER A 137 -1.60 3.53 7.18
C SER A 137 -1.92 3.85 8.62
N THR A 138 -1.81 5.11 8.97
CA THR A 138 -2.34 5.71 10.20
C THR A 138 -3.36 6.78 9.83
N SER A 139 -3.90 7.46 10.83
CA SER A 139 -4.80 8.60 10.60
C SER A 139 -4.15 9.78 9.88
N SER A 140 -2.83 9.92 9.96
CA SER A 140 -2.09 11.08 9.44
C SER A 140 -1.13 10.77 8.29
N THR A 141 -0.80 9.49 8.08
CA THR A 141 0.29 9.11 7.18
C THR A 141 0.01 7.76 6.55
N ASN A 142 0.30 7.63 5.26
CA ASN A 142 0.27 6.38 4.53
C ASN A 142 1.64 6.16 3.90
N ILE A 143 2.25 5.01 4.14
CA ILE A 143 3.47 4.56 3.49
C ILE A 143 3.06 3.39 2.60
N VAL A 144 3.22 3.55 1.29
CA VAL A 144 2.82 2.53 0.31
C VAL A 144 4.02 2.17 -0.54
N VAL A 145 4.26 0.87 -0.65
CA VAL A 145 5.20 0.24 -1.57
C VAL A 145 4.42 -0.77 -2.38
N LEU A 146 4.32 -0.57 -3.68
CA LEU A 146 3.70 -1.49 -4.62
C LEU A 146 4.70 -1.74 -5.73
N ASP A 147 5.13 -2.99 -5.88
CA ASP A 147 6.18 -3.32 -6.85
C ASP A 147 6.05 -4.74 -7.42
N LEU A 148 6.65 -4.93 -8.58
CA LEU A 148 6.99 -6.21 -9.18
C LEU A 148 8.51 -6.35 -9.07
N ASN A 149 8.97 -6.91 -7.96
CA ASN A 149 10.40 -7.02 -7.65
C ASN A 149 11.09 -7.98 -8.63
N PRO A 150 12.14 -7.53 -9.34
CA PRO A 150 12.83 -8.37 -10.32
C PRO A 150 13.59 -9.52 -9.64
N LEU A 151 13.51 -10.73 -10.21
CA LEU A 151 14.33 -11.88 -9.79
C LEU A 151 15.77 -11.81 -10.32
N HIS A 152 15.99 -11.01 -11.36
CA HIS A 152 17.26 -10.90 -12.08
C HIS A 152 17.69 -9.45 -12.21
N ASP A 153 19.00 -9.23 -12.33
CA ASP A 153 19.55 -7.89 -12.51
C ASP A 153 19.02 -7.24 -13.80
N VAL A 154 18.20 -6.20 -13.63
CA VAL A 154 17.60 -5.42 -14.73
C VAL A 154 18.55 -4.40 -15.34
N ILE A 155 19.74 -4.19 -14.76
CA ILE A 155 20.78 -3.32 -15.32
C ILE A 155 21.57 -4.09 -16.39
N GLY A 156 22.06 -5.28 -16.05
CA GLY A 156 22.83 -6.14 -16.94
C GLY A 156 21.98 -6.99 -17.90
N ARG A 157 20.85 -7.55 -17.44
CA ARG A 157 19.99 -8.45 -18.24
C ARG A 157 18.81 -7.70 -18.86
N ARG A 158 19.06 -7.12 -20.03
CA ARG A 158 18.06 -6.33 -20.77
C ARG A 158 16.88 -7.17 -21.28
N ASP A 159 17.12 -8.41 -21.64
CA ASP A 159 16.10 -9.36 -22.09
C ASP A 159 15.02 -9.61 -21.02
N TYR A 160 15.44 -9.80 -19.76
CA TYR A 160 14.53 -9.92 -18.63
C TYR A 160 13.75 -8.63 -18.39
N LYS A 161 14.46 -7.49 -18.37
CA LYS A 161 13.84 -6.17 -18.18
C LYS A 161 12.78 -5.90 -19.26
N ASP A 162 13.11 -6.17 -20.52
CA ASP A 162 12.21 -5.92 -21.63
C ASP A 162 10.99 -6.85 -21.61
N ARG A 163 11.17 -8.12 -21.22
CA ARG A 163 10.09 -9.10 -21.10
C ARG A 163 9.03 -8.68 -20.08
N TYR A 164 9.45 -8.18 -18.91
CA TYR A 164 8.53 -7.94 -17.80
C TYR A 164 8.15 -6.48 -17.58
N TYR A 165 9.03 -5.51 -17.89
CA TYR A 165 8.81 -4.11 -17.50
C TYR A 165 8.48 -3.18 -18.66
N LYS A 166 8.86 -3.54 -19.90
CA LYS A 166 8.67 -2.64 -21.06
C LYS A 166 7.21 -2.24 -21.28
N SER A 167 6.29 -3.18 -21.16
CA SER A 167 4.84 -2.94 -21.29
C SER A 167 4.23 -2.26 -20.05
N LEU A 168 4.91 -2.33 -18.90
CA LEU A 168 4.46 -1.73 -17.63
C LEU A 168 4.94 -0.29 -17.44
N MET A 169 5.94 0.17 -18.21
CA MET A 169 6.45 1.54 -18.12
C MET A 169 5.36 2.62 -18.18
N PRO A 170 4.37 2.57 -19.11
CA PRO A 170 3.30 3.57 -19.14
C PRO A 170 2.45 3.57 -17.86
N LEU A 171 2.23 2.38 -17.28
CA LEU A 171 1.49 2.23 -16.03
C LEU A 171 2.27 2.86 -14.87
N GLY A 172 3.57 2.59 -14.78
CA GLY A 172 4.45 3.18 -13.77
C GLY A 172 4.44 4.70 -13.83
N LEU A 173 4.56 5.29 -15.02
CA LEU A 173 4.52 6.75 -15.21
C LEU A 173 3.20 7.36 -14.75
N LYS A 174 2.06 6.73 -15.07
CA LYS A 174 0.73 7.18 -14.65
C LYS A 174 0.60 7.27 -13.12
N TYR A 175 1.13 6.30 -12.38
CA TYR A 175 1.02 6.29 -10.92
C TYR A 175 2.06 7.17 -10.23
N VAL A 176 3.22 7.41 -10.85
CA VAL A 176 4.18 8.43 -10.37
C VAL A 176 3.55 9.83 -10.41
N GLU A 177 2.86 10.18 -11.49
CA GLU A 177 2.18 11.48 -11.62
C GLU A 177 1.12 11.70 -10.51
N ILE A 178 0.29 10.68 -10.25
CA ILE A 178 -0.74 10.73 -9.21
C ILE A 178 -0.12 10.78 -7.80
N SER A 179 1.00 10.10 -7.58
CA SER A 179 1.66 10.07 -6.27
C SER A 179 2.40 11.38 -5.97
N CYS A 180 3.06 11.97 -6.98
CA CYS A 180 3.80 13.23 -6.83
C CYS A 180 2.88 14.46 -6.74
N SER A 181 1.70 14.45 -7.38
CA SER A 181 0.72 15.54 -7.28
C SER A 181 0.10 15.70 -5.88
N PHE A 182 0.34 14.75 -4.97
CA PHE A 182 -0.06 14.83 -3.56
C PHE A 182 1.00 15.47 -2.63
N CYS A 183 2.16 15.87 -3.15
CA CYS A 183 3.16 16.63 -2.42
C CYS A 183 3.01 18.13 -2.76
N PRO A 184 2.30 18.95 -1.96
CA PRO A 184 2.37 20.40 -2.13
C PRO A 184 3.82 20.82 -1.85
N GLY A 185 4.46 21.42 -2.85
CA GLY A 185 5.83 21.92 -2.74
C GLY A 185 5.93 22.94 -1.60
N GLU A 186 6.98 22.82 -0.80
CA GLU A 186 7.45 23.96 -0.02
C GLU A 186 7.84 25.05 -1.00
N GLU A 187 7.07 26.14 -0.99
CA GLU A 187 7.36 27.34 -1.73
C GLU A 187 8.69 27.90 -1.22
N SER A 188 9.74 27.72 -2.03
CA SER A 188 11.06 28.28 -1.79
C SER A 188 10.93 29.81 -1.72
N SER A 189 10.91 30.34 -0.51
CA SER A 189 11.05 31.78 -0.30
C SER A 189 12.43 32.19 -0.79
N GLN A 190 12.46 32.87 -1.94
CA GLN A 190 13.63 33.57 -2.45
C GLN A 190 14.09 34.59 -1.39
N ALA A 191 15.25 34.34 -0.78
CA ALA A 191 16.06 35.40 -0.21
C ALA A 191 16.84 36.04 -1.38
N SER A 192 16.38 37.21 -1.80
CA SER A 192 17.12 38.12 -2.69
C SER A 192 18.13 38.94 -1.85
N PRO A 193 19.19 39.49 -2.48
CA PRO A 193 20.55 39.57 -1.94
C PRO A 193 20.80 40.56 -0.79
#